data_AF-A0A8B0JLB5-F1
#
_entry.id   AF-A0A8B0JLB5-F1
#
_cell.length_a   1.000
_cell.length_b   1.000
_cell.length_c   1.000
_cell.angle_alpha   90.00
_cell.angle_beta   90.00
_cell.angle_gamma   90.00
#
_symmetry.space_group_name_H-M   'P 1'
#
loop_
_entity.id
_entity.type
_entity.pdbx_description
1 polymer ?
#
loop_
_entity_poly.entity_id
_entity_poly.type
_entity_poly.pdbx_seq_one_letter_code
_entity_poly.pdbx_strand_id
1 'polypeptide(L)'
;MIIKNKLIIELYLYILLIFLILLLFNYYNHILVYLLIMEMIVVMLSLLILMLSAFKMLFFIFLVFAVCEGVLGLSLIVNMIYTYGEQSVNILSMTFW
;
A
#
# COMPACT_ATOMS: atom_id res chain seq x y z
N MET A 1 29.57 -6.92 14.08
CA MET A 1 29.24 -5.60 13.50
C MET A 1 28.14 -5.68 12.44
N ILE A 2 28.27 -6.59 11.45
CA ILE A 2 27.30 -6.77 10.36
C ILE A 2 25.89 -7.13 10.87
N ILE A 3 25.78 -8.06 11.83
CA ILE A 3 24.48 -8.49 12.40
C ILE A 3 23.79 -7.33 13.13
N LYS A 4 24.55 -6.50 13.86
CA LYS A 4 24.01 -5.33 14.57
C LYS A 4 23.48 -4.30 13.56
N ASN A 5 24.17 -4.10 12.44
CA ASN A 5 23.71 -3.19 11.38
C ASN A 5 22.45 -3.72 10.68
N LYS A 6 22.35 -5.04 10.43
CA LYS A 6 21.15 -5.67 9.87
C LYS A 6 19.92 -5.43 10.76
N LEU A 7 20.07 -5.63 12.08
CA LEU A 7 19.02 -5.39 13.07
C LEU A 7 18.56 -3.93 13.13
N ILE A 8 19.50 -2.98 13.02
CA ILE A 8 19.18 -1.54 12.97
C ILE A 8 18.36 -1.20 11.73
N ILE A 9 18.70 -1.77 10.57
CA ILE A 9 17.95 -1.56 9.32
C ILE A 9 16.54 -2.14 9.44
N GLU A 10 16.37 -3.35 9.98
CA GLU A 10 15.05 -3.95 10.19
C GLU A 10 14.18 -3.08 11.11
N LEU A 11 14.72 -2.60 12.23
CA LEU A 11 14.03 -1.68 13.15
C LEU A 11 13.57 -0.40 12.44
N TYR A 12 14.43 0.22 11.62
CA TYR A 12 14.06 1.42 10.88
C TYR A 12 12.93 1.16 9.88
N LEU A 13 12.98 0.04 9.15
CA LEU A 13 11.93 -0.36 8.21
C LEU A 13 10.59 -0.56 8.93
N TYR A 14 10.58 -1.20 10.11
CA TYR A 14 9.36 -1.37 10.90
C TYR A 14 8.78 -0.04 11.39
N ILE A 15 9.61 0.90 11.83
CA ILE A 15 9.18 2.24 12.25
C ILE A 15 8.52 2.97 11.07
N LEU A 16 9.13 2.89 9.88
CA LEU A 16 8.59 3.52 8.68
C LEU A 16 7.25 2.89 8.25
N LEU A 17 7.11 1.57 8.37
CA LEU A 17 5.86 0.87 8.09
C LEU A 17 4.72 1.36 9.01
N ILE A 18 4.98 1.49 10.31
CA ILE A 18 4.00 2.00 11.28
C ILE A 18 3.59 3.43 10.91
N PHE A 19 4.54 4.28 10.52
CA PHE A 19 4.25 5.64 10.11
C PHE A 19 3.37 5.70 8.84
N LEU A 20 3.64 4.85 7.84
CA LEU A 20 2.80 4.75 6.64
C LEU A 20 1.38 4.30 6.97
N ILE A 21 1.22 3.33 7.88
CA ILE A 21 -0.09 2.86 8.32
C ILE A 21 -0.85 3.98 9.04
N LEU A 22 -0.19 4.75 9.91
CA LEU A 22 -0.80 5.92 10.55
C LEU A 22 -1.24 6.97 9.52
N LEU A 23 -0.41 7.21 8.51
CA LEU A 23 -0.70 8.16 7.44
C LEU A 23 -1.93 7.72 6.62
N LEU A 24 -2.09 6.42 6.39
CA LEU A 24 -3.23 5.84 5.69
C LEU A 24 -4.57 6.18 6.36
N PHE A 25 -4.64 6.18 7.70
CA PHE A 25 -5.84 6.56 8.44
C PHE A 25 -6.22 8.05 8.28
N ASN A 26 -5.27 8.92 7.96
CA ASN A 26 -5.55 10.35 7.81
C ASN A 26 -6.06 10.72 6.39
N TYR A 27 -5.68 9.95 5.37
CA TYR A 27 -5.96 10.26 3.97
C TYR A 27 -7.05 9.39 3.32
N TYR A 28 -7.86 8.71 4.12
CA TYR A 28 -8.92 7.80 3.63
C TYR A 28 -9.94 8.46 2.68
N ASN A 29 -10.17 9.77 2.80
CA ASN A 29 -11.13 10.49 1.97
C ASN A 29 -10.68 10.69 0.52
N HIS A 30 -9.37 10.72 0.27
CA HIS A 30 -8.80 10.93 -1.07
C HIS A 30 -8.27 9.61 -1.61
N ILE A 31 -9.10 8.90 -2.39
CA ILE A 31 -8.83 7.51 -2.81
C ILE A 31 -7.52 7.39 -3.60
N LEU A 32 -7.17 8.38 -4.42
CA LEU A 32 -5.90 8.38 -5.15
C LEU A 32 -4.68 8.45 -4.21
N VAL A 33 -4.75 9.28 -3.18
CA VAL A 33 -3.69 9.38 -2.16
C VAL A 33 -3.62 8.07 -1.36
N TYR A 34 -4.76 7.47 -1.06
CA TYR A 34 -4.83 6.16 -0.42
C TYR A 34 -4.13 5.07 -1.24
N LEU A 35 -4.37 4.99 -2.56
CA LEU A 35 -3.70 4.02 -3.44
C LEU A 35 -2.18 4.22 -3.46
N LEU A 36 -1.70 5.47 -3.51
CA LEU A 36 -0.26 5.76 -3.47
C LEU A 36 0.38 5.30 -2.15
N ILE A 37 -0.31 5.50 -1.01
CA ILE A 37 0.20 5.03 0.29
C ILE A 37 0.22 3.50 0.32
N MET A 38 -0.79 2.83 -0.26
CA MET A 38 -0.83 1.37 -0.37
C MET A 38 0.31 0.80 -1.21
N GLU A 39 0.66 1.43 -2.34
CA GLU A 39 1.84 1.02 -3.13
C GLU A 39 3.15 1.17 -2.33
N MET A 40 3.28 2.23 -1.53
CA MET A 40 4.44 2.41 -0.65
C MET A 40 4.54 1.31 0.43
N ILE A 41 3.40 0.86 0.98
CA ILE A 41 3.35 -0.24 1.94
C ILE A 41 3.81 -1.55 1.27
N VAL A 42 3.36 -1.84 0.05
CA VAL A 42 3.79 -3.02 -0.74
C VAL A 42 5.31 -2.99 -0.95
N VAL A 43 5.89 -1.86 -1.34
CA VAL A 43 7.34 -1.75 -1.53
C VAL A 43 8.09 -2.05 -0.23
N MET A 44 7.64 -1.52 0.91
CA MET A 44 8.28 -1.77 2.21
C MET A 44 8.20 -3.24 2.64
N LEU A 45 7.05 -3.88 2.43
CA LEU A 45 6.88 -5.33 2.66
C LEU A 45 7.80 -6.16 1.75
N SER A 46 7.96 -5.75 0.49
CA SER A 46 8.82 -6.45 -0.46
C SER A 46 10.31 -6.41 -0.04
N LEU A 47 10.76 -5.30 0.55
CA LEU A 47 12.12 -5.16 1.09
C LEU A 47 12.35 -6.06 2.33
N LEU A 48 11.35 -6.17 3.20
CA LEU A 48 11.37 -7.08 4.35
C LEU A 48 11.45 -8.55 3.92
N ILE A 49 10.70 -8.94 2.88
CA ILE A 49 10.75 -10.31 2.32
C ILE A 49 12.13 -10.61 1.72
N LEU A 50 12.72 -9.65 1.00
CA LEU A 50 14.05 -9.79 0.41
C LEU A 50 15.14 -10.01 1.48
N MET A 51 15.03 -9.30 2.61
CA MET A 51 15.91 -9.43 3.77
C MET A 51 15.86 -10.80 4.46
N LEU A 52 14.73 -11.50 4.34
CA LEU A 52 14.54 -12.83 4.95
C LEU A 52 15.27 -13.96 4.20
N SER A 53 15.76 -13.72 2.98
CA SER A 53 16.58 -14.61 2.13
C SER A 53 16.02 -15.99 1.76
N ALA A 54 15.18 -16.60 2.60
CA ALA A 54 14.61 -17.93 2.45
C ALA A 54 13.48 -18.00 1.40
N PHE A 55 12.92 -16.85 1.01
CA PHE A 55 11.67 -16.77 0.25
C PHE A 55 11.79 -15.93 -1.03
N LYS A 56 12.90 -16.05 -1.77
CA LYS A 56 13.13 -15.30 -3.03
C LYS A 56 12.03 -15.51 -4.09
N MET A 57 11.45 -16.71 -4.16
CA MET A 57 10.35 -16.99 -5.11
C MET A 57 9.05 -16.28 -4.72
N LEU A 58 8.75 -16.18 -3.41
CA LEU A 58 7.56 -15.50 -2.93
C LEU A 58 7.60 -13.99 -3.20
N PHE A 59 8.79 -13.39 -3.30
CA PHE A 59 8.96 -11.97 -3.63
C PHE A 59 8.31 -11.60 -4.97
N PHE A 60 8.62 -12.36 -6.04
CA PHE A 60 8.05 -12.07 -7.36
C PHE A 60 6.54 -12.30 -7.40
N ILE A 61 6.08 -13.35 -6.74
CA ILE A 61 4.64 -13.66 -6.65
C ILE A 61 3.90 -12.55 -5.91
N PHE A 62 4.46 -12.07 -4.79
CA PHE A 62 3.90 -10.96 -4.01
C PHE A 62 3.79 -9.67 -4.83
N LEU A 63 4.83 -9.32 -5.59
CA LEU A 63 4.80 -8.12 -6.44
C LEU A 63 3.74 -8.19 -7.54
N VAL A 64 3.56 -9.35 -8.18
CA VAL A 64 2.54 -9.51 -9.22
C VAL A 64 1.14 -9.33 -8.63
N PHE A 65 0.83 -9.97 -7.50
CA PHE A 65 -0.47 -9.78 -6.84
C PHE A 65 -0.69 -8.34 -6.41
N ALA A 66 0.33 -7.66 -5.89
CA ALA A 66 0.20 -6.28 -5.47
C ALA A 66 -0.07 -5.32 -6.64
N VAL A 67 0.59 -5.50 -7.80
CA VAL A 67 0.30 -4.70 -9.00
C VAL A 67 -1.12 -4.99 -9.51
N CYS A 68 -1.57 -6.25 -9.48
CA CYS A 68 -2.94 -6.59 -9.86
C CYS A 68 -3.98 -5.87 -9.00
N GLU A 69 -3.79 -5.82 -7.67
CA GLU A 69 -4.67 -5.05 -6.78
C GLU A 69 -4.60 -3.53 -7.04
N GLY A 70 -3.42 -3.00 -7.35
CA GLY A 70 -3.25 -1.60 -7.75
C GLY A 70 -4.04 -1.23 -9.02
N VAL A 71 -3.99 -2.08 -10.05
CA VAL A 71 -4.75 -1.89 -11.31
C VAL A 71 -6.26 -1.96 -11.05
N LEU A 72 -6.71 -2.89 -10.20
CA LEU A 72 -8.11 -2.95 -9.77
C LEU A 72 -8.52 -1.66 -9.05
N GLY A 73 -7.70 -1.16 -8.13
CA GLY A 73 -7.92 0.11 -7.44
C GLY A 73 -8.05 1.31 -8.38
N LEU A 74 -7.16 1.41 -9.38
CA LEU A 74 -7.21 2.45 -10.41
C LEU A 74 -8.48 2.36 -11.27
N SER A 75 -8.88 1.14 -11.65
CA SER A 75 -10.11 0.94 -12.44
C SER A 75 -11.37 1.39 -11.69
N LEU A 76 -11.41 1.19 -10.37
CA LEU A 76 -12.49 1.66 -9.52
C LEU A 76 -12.53 3.19 -9.43
N ILE A 77 -11.37 3.86 -9.33
CA ILE A 77 -11.31 5.33 -9.35
C ILE A 77 -11.87 5.87 -10.66
N VAL A 78 -11.49 5.31 -11.80
CA VAL A 78 -11.99 5.76 -13.11
C VAL A 78 -13.51 5.65 -13.17
N ASN A 79 -14.06 4.54 -12.65
CA ASN A 79 -15.51 4.36 -12.59
C ASN A 79 -16.18 5.39 -11.67
N MET A 80 -15.62 5.68 -10.49
CA MET A 80 -16.16 6.67 -9.56
C MET A 80 -16.18 8.08 -10.14
N ILE A 81 -15.13 8.48 -10.87
CA ILE A 81 -15.09 9.78 -11.56
C ILE A 81 -16.18 9.82 -12.64
N TYR A 82 -16.40 8.72 -13.37
CA TYR A 82 -17.42 8.65 -14.41
C TYR A 82 -18.86 8.71 -13.84
N THR A 83 -19.13 8.04 -12.72
CA THR A 83 -20.50 7.95 -12.15
C THR A 83 -20.84 9.11 -11.22
N TYR A 84 -19.89 9.59 -10.42
CA TYR A 84 -20.13 10.58 -9.37
C TYR A 84 -19.47 11.94 -9.62
N GLY A 85 -18.52 12.02 -10.55
CA GLY A 85 -17.78 13.26 -10.86
C GLY A 85 -16.68 13.61 -9.85
N GLU A 86 -16.55 12.85 -8.76
CA GLU A 86 -15.64 13.13 -7.64
C GLU A 86 -14.98 11.84 -7.12
N GLN A 87 -13.77 11.98 -6.57
CA GLN A 87 -12.95 10.87 -6.05
C GLN A 87 -13.15 10.64 -4.54
N SER A 88 -14.09 11.33 -3.91
CA SER A 88 -14.27 11.27 -2.46
C SER A 88 -15.12 10.07 -2.05
N VAL A 89 -14.64 9.31 -1.06
CA VAL A 89 -15.35 8.11 -0.54
C VAL A 89 -16.73 8.48 0.04
N ASN A 90 -16.88 9.71 0.54
CA ASN A 90 -18.12 10.19 1.16
C ASN A 90 -19.33 10.13 0.22
N ILE A 91 -19.14 10.18 -1.10
CA ILE A 91 -20.26 10.13 -2.05
C ILE A 91 -20.87 8.73 -2.15
N LEU A 92 -20.11 7.66 -1.84
CA LEU A 92 -20.69 6.31 -1.76
C LEU A 92 -21.75 6.18 -0.65
N SER A 93 -21.78 7.08 0.34
CA SER A 93 -22.85 7.07 1.35
C SER A 93 -24.23 7.39 0.76
N MET A 94 -24.28 8.08 -0.39
CA MET A 94 -25.53 8.41 -1.09
C MET A 94 -26.13 7.22 -1.85
N THR A 95 -25.37 6.14 -2.09
CA THR A 95 -25.88 4.92 -2.75
C THR A 95 -26.49 3.88 -1.81
N PHE A 96 -26.47 4.13 -0.50
CA PHE A 96 -27.03 3.21 0.51
C PHE A 96 -28.49 3.54 0.91
N TRP A 97 -29.20 4.32 0.10
CA TRP A 97 -30.66 4.52 0.19
C TRP A 97 -31.34 3.93 -1.05
#